data_AF-A0A7V5UTQ1-F1
#
_entry.id   AF-A0A7V5UTQ1-F1
#
_cell.length_a   1.000
_cell.length_b   1.000
_cell.length_c   1.000
_cell.angle_alpha   90.00
_cell.angle_beta   90.00
_cell.angle_gamma   90.00
#
_symmetry.space_group_name_H-M   'P 1'
#
loop_
_entity.id
_entity.type
_entity.pdbx_description
1 polymer ?
#
loop_
_entity_poly.entity_id
_entity_poly.type
_entity_poly.pdbx_seq_one_letter_code
_entity_poly.pdbx_strand_id
1 'polypeptide(L)'
;MNEILEPNTEVGNTERVIGVLKDNDLKKIYTLAMQWDRLAIENIVTARYSGDDDRNSLMVKSNELHKKSELLIEIFWTSLKDVFNLWGAEEVLGIRKGWKVVLFKPVPPPIAAFFNQIFGQ
;
A
#
# COMPACT_ATOMS: atom_id res chain seq x y z
N MET A 1 -23.05 2.93 -3.37
CA MET A 1 -22.02 1.99 -2.89
C MET A 1 -20.71 2.40 -3.55
N ASN A 2 -19.64 2.64 -2.78
CA ASN A 2 -18.33 2.90 -3.37
C ASN A 2 -17.91 1.67 -4.18
N GLU A 3 -17.61 1.88 -5.45
CA GLU A 3 -17.13 0.83 -6.35
C GLU A 3 -15.80 0.28 -5.83
N ILE A 4 -15.69 -1.05 -5.76
CA ILE A 4 -14.45 -1.72 -5.33
C ILE A 4 -13.43 -1.58 -6.46
N LEU A 5 -12.34 -0.85 -6.19
CA LEU A 5 -11.25 -0.67 -7.12
C LEU A 5 -10.28 -1.84 -6.99
N GLU A 6 -10.16 -2.60 -8.07
CA GLU A 6 -9.24 -3.73 -8.15
C GLU A 6 -7.77 -3.24 -8.26
N PRO A 7 -6.81 -3.92 -7.60
CA PRO A 7 -5.40 -3.69 -7.86
C PRO A 7 -5.06 -3.92 -9.34
N ASN A 8 -4.31 -3.00 -9.94
CA ASN A 8 -3.92 -3.07 -11.35
C ASN A 8 -2.59 -3.82 -11.59
N THR A 9 -1.83 -4.07 -10.53
CA THR A 9 -0.48 -4.65 -10.62
C THR A 9 -0.58 -6.16 -10.83
N GLU A 10 -0.02 -6.67 -11.91
CA GLU A 10 0.07 -8.11 -12.19
C GLU A 10 1.03 -8.82 -11.23
N VAL A 11 0.86 -10.14 -11.08
CA VAL A 11 1.77 -10.96 -10.26
C VAL A 11 3.15 -11.00 -10.92
N GLY A 12 4.19 -10.63 -10.17
CA GLY A 12 5.58 -10.65 -10.62
C GLY A 12 6.20 -12.05 -10.62
N ASN A 13 7.28 -12.22 -11.38
CA ASN A 13 7.95 -13.52 -11.55
C ASN A 13 8.60 -14.06 -10.26
N THR A 14 8.94 -13.19 -9.31
CA THR A 14 9.55 -13.56 -8.02
C THR A 14 8.51 -13.67 -6.90
N GLU A 15 7.23 -13.53 -7.22
CA GLU A 15 6.14 -13.48 -6.24
C GLU A 15 5.46 -14.84 -6.16
N ARG A 16 5.19 -15.28 -4.93
CA ARG A 16 4.44 -16.51 -4.66
C ARG A 16 3.01 -16.16 -4.29
N VAL A 17 2.05 -16.59 -5.10
CA VAL A 17 0.62 -16.45 -4.78
C VAL A 17 0.25 -17.43 -3.67
N ILE A 18 -0.28 -16.91 -2.57
CA ILE A 18 -0.74 -17.73 -1.43
C ILE A 18 -2.26 -17.89 -1.39
N GLY A 19 -2.99 -17.07 -2.14
CA GLY A 19 -4.43 -17.23 -2.32
C GLY A 19 -5.08 -16.01 -2.96
N VAL A 20 -6.41 -15.97 -2.88
CA VAL A 20 -7.24 -14.88 -3.41
C VAL A 20 -8.08 -14.32 -2.26
N LEU A 21 -8.04 -13.00 -2.06
CA LEU A 21 -8.86 -12.34 -1.05
C LEU A 21 -10.34 -12.39 -1.48
N LYS A 22 -11.15 -13.12 -0.72
CA LYS A 22 -12.59 -13.26 -0.95
C LYS A 22 -13.43 -12.28 -0.14
N ASP A 23 -12.90 -11.80 0.99
CA ASP A 23 -13.57 -10.89 1.90
C ASP A 23 -13.83 -9.52 1.22
N ASN A 24 -15.09 -9.16 1.05
CA ASN A 24 -15.47 -7.92 0.38
C ASN A 24 -15.29 -6.69 1.27
N ASP A 25 -15.33 -6.81 2.59
CA ASP A 25 -15.16 -5.68 3.48
C ASP A 25 -13.68 -5.28 3.55
N LEU A 26 -12.76 -6.26 3.56
CA LEU A 26 -11.32 -5.98 3.38
C LEU A 26 -11.02 -5.34 2.02
N LYS A 27 -11.69 -5.76 0.94
CA LYS A 27 -11.56 -5.10 -0.37
C LYS A 27 -11.98 -3.65 -0.32
N LYS A 28 -13.12 -3.35 0.32
CA LYS A 28 -13.60 -1.97 0.50
C LYS A 28 -12.63 -1.12 1.32
N ILE A 29 -12.05 -1.68 2.38
CA ILE A 29 -11.04 -0.97 3.20
C ILE A 29 -9.83 -0.60 2.35
N TYR A 30 -9.27 -1.57 1.60
CA TYR A 30 -8.16 -1.32 0.69
C TYR A 30 -8.50 -0.24 -0.35
N THR A 31 -9.65 -0.38 -1.01
CA THR A 31 -10.12 0.60 -2.00
C THR A 31 -10.25 1.99 -1.39
N LEU A 32 -10.83 2.11 -0.19
CA LEU A 32 -11.01 3.40 0.48
C LEU A 32 -9.68 4.04 0.85
N ALA A 33 -8.72 3.26 1.34
CA ALA A 33 -7.36 3.73 1.60
C ALA A 33 -6.72 4.31 0.32
N MET A 34 -6.75 3.55 -0.79
CA MET A 34 -6.19 4.01 -2.07
C MET A 34 -6.88 5.26 -2.61
N GLN A 35 -8.19 5.37 -2.46
CA GLN A 35 -8.94 6.56 -2.86
C GLN A 35 -8.54 7.79 -2.04
N TRP A 36 -8.41 7.65 -0.72
CA TRP A 36 -7.99 8.75 0.13
C TRP A 36 -6.55 9.18 -0.11
N ASP A 37 -5.63 8.24 -0.35
CA ASP A 37 -4.26 8.58 -0.71
C ASP A 37 -4.19 9.34 -2.04
N ARG A 38 -4.92 8.85 -3.05
CA ARG A 38 -5.03 9.55 -4.34
C ARG A 38 -5.58 10.97 -4.18
N LEU A 39 -6.67 11.14 -3.42
CA LEU A 39 -7.25 12.46 -3.16
C LEU A 39 -6.29 13.36 -2.38
N ALA A 40 -5.49 12.81 -1.45
CA ALA A 40 -4.47 13.56 -0.75
C ALA A 40 -3.40 14.10 -1.71
N ILE A 41 -2.95 13.27 -2.67
CA ILE A 41 -1.99 13.67 -3.71
C ILE A 41 -2.61 14.73 -4.64
N GLU A 42 -3.85 14.53 -5.09
CA GLU A 42 -4.57 15.49 -5.92
C GLU A 42 -4.71 16.86 -5.24
N ASN A 43 -4.96 16.90 -3.92
CA ASN A 43 -4.98 18.13 -3.14
C ASN A 43 -3.60 18.81 -3.08
N ILE A 44 -2.50 18.06 -2.93
CA ILE A 44 -1.13 18.61 -2.97
C ILE A 44 -0.85 19.23 -4.33
N VAL A 45 -1.21 18.54 -5.41
CA VAL A 45 -1.02 19.04 -6.78
C VAL A 45 -1.84 20.31 -6.99
N THR A 46 -3.11 20.31 -6.61
CA THR A 46 -4.00 21.48 -6.71
C THR A 46 -3.47 22.66 -5.92
N ALA A 47 -3.02 22.44 -4.69
CA ALA A 47 -2.47 23.48 -3.81
C ALA A 47 -1.27 24.24 -4.40
N ARG A 48 -0.50 23.61 -5.31
CA ARG A 48 0.63 24.26 -6.00
C ARG A 48 0.20 25.33 -7.00
N TYR A 49 -1.05 25.30 -7.45
CA TYR A 49 -1.61 26.21 -8.45
C TYR A 49 -2.71 27.12 -7.89
N SER A 50 -3.01 27.03 -6.59
CA SER A 50 -4.03 27.83 -5.90
C SER A 50 -3.45 29.09 -5.24
N GLY A 51 -4.31 30.06 -4.89
CA GLY A 51 -3.93 31.20 -4.06
C GLY A 51 -3.60 30.81 -2.61
N ASP A 52 -2.99 31.71 -1.84
CA ASP A 52 -2.43 31.40 -0.51
C ASP A 52 -3.46 30.85 0.51
N ASP A 53 -4.67 31.40 0.54
CA ASP A 53 -5.73 30.93 1.46
C ASP A 53 -6.21 29.51 1.11
N ASP A 54 -6.44 29.24 -0.18
CA ASP A 54 -6.87 27.93 -0.67
C ASP A 54 -5.74 26.88 -0.52
N ARG A 55 -4.49 27.29 -0.73
CA ARG A 55 -3.32 26.44 -0.59
C ARG A 55 -3.22 25.85 0.82
N ASN A 56 -3.36 26.68 1.85
CA ASN A 56 -3.29 26.20 3.24
C ASN A 56 -4.41 25.20 3.57
N SER A 57 -5.64 25.50 3.13
CA SER A 57 -6.79 24.60 3.31
C SER A 57 -6.57 23.23 2.63
N LEU A 58 -6.12 23.24 1.38
CA LEU A 58 -5.83 22.01 0.61
C LEU A 58 -4.69 21.20 1.22
N MET A 59 -3.66 21.85 1.75
CA MET A 59 -2.54 21.17 2.43
C MET A 59 -2.99 20.49 3.73
N VAL A 60 -3.81 21.16 4.54
CA VAL A 60 -4.41 20.55 5.75
C VAL A 60 -5.26 19.34 5.37
N LYS A 61 -6.10 19.48 4.34
CA LYS A 61 -6.96 18.39 3.90
C LYS A 61 -6.19 17.20 3.36
N SER A 62 -5.11 17.47 2.61
CA SER A 62 -4.21 16.43 2.12
C SER A 62 -3.59 15.63 3.28
N ASN A 63 -3.04 16.32 4.28
CA ASN A 63 -2.45 15.65 5.45
C ASN A 63 -3.47 14.79 6.20
N GLU A 64 -4.70 15.28 6.37
CA GLU A 64 -5.79 14.53 6.99
C GLU A 64 -6.11 13.24 6.22
N LEU A 65 -6.28 13.34 4.89
CA LEU A 65 -6.61 12.21 4.02
C LEU A 65 -5.48 11.19 3.97
N HIS A 66 -4.23 11.64 3.88
CA HIS A 66 -3.07 10.76 3.86
C HIS A 66 -2.96 9.97 5.18
N LYS A 67 -3.11 10.64 6.34
CA LYS A 67 -3.10 9.95 7.64
C LYS A 67 -4.24 8.93 7.78
N LYS A 68 -5.43 9.25 7.28
CA LYS A 68 -6.56 8.32 7.26
C LYS A 68 -6.29 7.12 6.35
N SER A 69 -5.66 7.33 5.19
CA SER A 69 -5.22 6.26 4.30
C SER A 69 -4.20 5.35 4.96
N GLU A 70 -3.15 5.91 5.58
CA GLU A 70 -2.12 5.16 6.32
C GLU A 70 -2.73 4.23 7.38
N LEU A 71 -3.67 4.73 8.18
CA LEU A 71 -4.35 3.91 9.18
C LEU A 71 -5.19 2.78 8.57
N LEU A 72 -5.95 3.07 7.50
CA LEU A 72 -6.75 2.05 6.84
C LEU A 72 -5.89 0.97 6.18
N ILE A 73 -4.76 1.35 5.58
CA ILE A 73 -3.87 0.38 4.93
C ILE A 73 -3.16 -0.50 5.97
N GLU A 74 -2.81 0.03 7.13
CA GLU A 74 -2.31 -0.76 8.27
C GLU A 74 -3.34 -1.76 8.78
N ILE A 75 -4.60 -1.32 8.98
CA ILE A 75 -5.71 -2.21 9.34
C ILE A 75 -5.86 -3.31 8.29
N PHE A 76 -5.88 -2.94 7.01
CA PHE A 76 -6.00 -3.90 5.91
C PHE A 76 -4.91 -4.97 5.96
N TRP A 77 -3.63 -4.58 6.05
CA TRP A 77 -2.53 -5.54 6.08
C TRP A 77 -2.54 -6.41 7.34
N THR A 78 -2.92 -5.84 8.48
CA THR A 78 -3.05 -6.57 9.74
C THR A 78 -4.13 -7.64 9.63
N SER A 79 -5.32 -7.27 9.17
CA SER A 79 -6.41 -8.23 8.96
C SER A 79 -6.09 -9.26 7.87
N LEU A 80 -5.34 -8.88 6.84
CA LEU A 80 -4.92 -9.82 5.80
C LEU A 80 -3.96 -10.88 6.37
N LYS A 81 -3.08 -10.52 7.31
CA LYS A 81 -2.25 -11.49 8.02
C LYS A 81 -3.07 -12.46 8.85
N ASP A 82 -4.14 -12.01 9.49
CA ASP A 82 -5.08 -12.90 10.20
C ASP A 82 -5.74 -13.90 9.25
N VAL A 83 -6.33 -13.40 8.16
CA VAL A 83 -7.06 -14.24 7.18
C VAL A 83 -6.18 -15.35 6.59
N PHE A 84 -4.89 -15.07 6.39
CA PHE A 84 -3.95 -16.01 5.77
C PHE A 84 -2.98 -16.68 6.76
N ASN A 85 -3.13 -16.45 8.07
CA ASN A 85 -2.25 -16.97 9.13
C ASN A 85 -0.75 -16.65 8.91
N LEU A 86 -0.42 -15.38 8.61
CA LEU A 86 0.92 -14.95 8.18
C LEU A 86 1.73 -14.19 9.25
N TRP A 87 1.33 -14.25 10.52
CA TRP A 87 2.00 -13.48 11.59
C TRP A 87 3.50 -13.81 11.77
N GLY A 88 3.94 -15.01 11.38
CA GLY A 88 5.35 -15.42 11.40
C GLY A 88 6.05 -15.39 10.04
N ALA A 89 5.43 -14.84 9.00
CA ALA A 89 6.04 -14.78 7.67
C ALA A 89 7.13 -13.69 7.63
N GLU A 90 8.35 -14.07 7.24
CA GLU A 90 9.46 -13.13 7.00
C GLU A 90 9.38 -12.46 5.62
N GLU A 91 8.52 -12.98 4.74
CA GLU A 91 8.30 -12.46 3.40
C GLU A 91 7.37 -11.23 3.43
N VAL A 92 7.56 -10.31 2.49
CA VAL A 92 6.71 -9.12 2.36
C VAL A 92 5.39 -9.52 1.70
N LEU A 93 4.29 -9.02 2.28
CA LEU A 93 2.94 -9.24 1.79
C LEU A 93 2.58 -8.22 0.71
N GLY A 94 1.91 -8.68 -0.34
CA GLY A 94 1.38 -7.83 -1.40
C GLY A 94 0.01 -8.25 -1.87
N ILE A 95 -0.67 -7.34 -2.56
CA ILE A 95 -1.91 -7.64 -3.28
C ILE A 95 -1.77 -7.25 -4.74
N ARG A 96 -2.28 -8.12 -5.61
CA ARG A 96 -2.18 -8.03 -7.07
C ARG A 96 -3.55 -8.16 -7.71
N LYS A 97 -3.60 -7.91 -9.02
CA LYS A 97 -4.78 -8.08 -9.84
C LYS A 97 -5.41 -9.46 -9.66
N GLY A 98 -6.74 -9.51 -9.69
CA GLY A 98 -7.54 -10.65 -9.29
C GLY A 98 -7.64 -10.81 -7.77
N TRP A 99 -7.31 -9.77 -6.99
CA TRP A 99 -7.21 -9.83 -5.53
C TRP A 99 -6.28 -10.96 -5.03
N LYS A 100 -5.23 -11.25 -5.81
CA LYS A 100 -4.25 -12.28 -5.50
C LYS A 100 -3.35 -11.77 -4.39
N VAL A 101 -3.26 -12.53 -3.30
CA VAL A 101 -2.36 -12.24 -2.19
C VAL A 101 -1.05 -12.94 -2.47
N VAL A 102 0.05 -12.18 -2.42
CA VAL A 102 1.38 -12.64 -2.78
C VAL A 102 2.37 -12.43 -1.64
N LEU A 103 3.36 -13.31 -1.57
CA LEU A 103 4.55 -13.15 -0.75
C LEU A 103 5.76 -12.97 -1.66
N PHE A 104 6.67 -12.08 -1.28
CA PHE A 104 7.94 -11.91 -1.98
C PHE A 104 9.05 -11.56 -0.99
N LYS A 105 10.26 -12.04 -1.27
CA LYS A 105 11.45 -11.64 -0.51
C LYS A 105 11.94 -10.29 -1.05
N PRO A 106 12.13 -9.28 -0.20
CA PRO A 106 12.78 -8.05 -0.65
C PRO A 106 14.19 -8.41 -1.08
N VAL A 107 14.52 -8.19 -2.35
CA VAL A 107 15.90 -8.32 -2.83
C VAL A 107 16.65 -7.12 -2.22
N PRO A 108 17.65 -7.33 -1.35
CA PRO A 108 18.43 -6.22 -0.84
C PRO A 108 19.07 -5.48 -2.03
N PRO A 109 19.11 -4.14 -2.01
CA PRO A 109 19.74 -3.39 -3.08
C PRO A 109 21.20 -3.85 -3.25
N PRO A 110 21.74 -3.93 -4.48
CA PRO A 110 23.06 -4.52 -4.77
C PRO A 110 24.20 -3.96 -3.90
N ILE A 111 24.07 -2.70 -3.49
CA ILE A 111 25.05 -1.98 -2.66
C ILE A 111 25.18 -2.64 -1.27
N ALA A 112 24.09 -3.10 -0.65
CA ALA A 112 24.13 -3.74 0.67
C ALA A 112 24.86 -5.10 0.63
N ALA A 113 24.73 -5.85 -0.47
CA ALA A 113 25.47 -7.09 -0.67
C ALA A 113 26.98 -6.85 -0.87
N PHE A 114 27.34 -5.76 -1.56
CA PHE A 114 28.73 -5.34 -1.74
C PHE A 114 29.41 -4.91 -0.43
N PHE A 115 28.73 -4.16 0.44
CA PHE A 115 29.29 -3.76 1.74
C PHE A 115 29.52 -4.95 2.68
N ASN A 116 28.60 -5.91 2.74
CA ASN A 116 28.80 -7.13 3.53
C ASN A 116 29.95 -8.00 3.01
N GLN A 117 30.23 -7.96 1.69
CA GLN A 117 31.35 -8.67 1.08
C GLN A 117 32.71 -8.00 1.36
N ILE A 118 32.75 -6.68 1.57
CA ILE A 118 33.98 -5.92 1.80
C ILE A 118 34.29 -5.74 3.29
N PHE A 119 33.27 -5.60 4.14
CA PHE A 119 33.44 -5.25 5.55
C PHE A 119 32.98 -6.34 6.53
N GLY A 120 32.49 -7.49 6.04
CA GLY A 120 32.16 -8.65 6.87
C GLY A 120 33.35 -9.56 7.10
N GLN A 121 34.09 -9.33 8.19
CA GLN A 121 34.87 -10.35 8.93
C GLN A 121 34.19 -10.59 10.28
#